data_AF-A0AA39PKM1-F1
#
_entry.id   AF-A0AA39PKM1-F1
#
_cell.length_a   1.000
_cell.length_b   1.000
_cell.length_c   1.000
_cell.angle_alpha   90.00
_cell.angle_beta   90.00
_cell.angle_gamma   90.00
#
_symmetry.space_group_name_H-M   'P 1'
#
loop_
_entity.id
_entity.type
_entity.pdbx_description
1 polymer ?
#
loop_
_entity_poly.entity_id
_entity_poly.type
_entity_poly.pdbx_seq_one_letter_code
_entity_poly.pdbx_strand_id
1 'polypeptide(L)'
;MLMKNEPGFAQFNWDLDYKVLSVDRHLILMADFAASISGCTDALQMRTKFLFCGCEYEDILEHISAHLNPSNPKIWLQDDPLNNEYGQSVITNPVNGFKAFGLDKEDLTMQLLNHLLNREELFIKKTGGDGQLEIKAQRGNVTDWICELNECVKLLYYLVTATWGGGARGTEVMLIQHSNMVNDCHVFIFNGMLTIVTNYAKTQSIQGHGVHIA
;
A
#
# COMPACT_ATOMS: atom_id res chain seq x y z
N MET A 1 -24.72 29.84 -23.55
CA MET A 1 -24.69 29.91 -22.08
C MET A 1 -24.35 28.51 -21.60
N LEU A 2 -23.09 28.23 -21.32
CA LEU A 2 -22.61 26.91 -20.90
C LEU A 2 -22.95 26.75 -19.41
N MET A 3 -23.81 25.79 -19.07
CA MET A 3 -23.99 25.40 -17.66
C MET A 3 -22.64 24.90 -17.14
N LYS A 4 -22.08 25.61 -16.16
CA LYS A 4 -21.00 25.07 -15.33
C LYS A 4 -21.63 23.92 -14.52
N ASN A 5 -21.35 22.68 -14.91
CA ASN A 5 -21.61 21.54 -14.03
C ASN A 5 -20.66 21.68 -12.85
N GLU A 6 -21.15 22.24 -11.75
CA GLU A 6 -20.51 22.05 -10.46
C GLU A 6 -20.47 20.53 -10.18
N PRO A 7 -19.36 19.98 -9.67
CA PRO A 7 -19.32 18.58 -9.28
C PRO A 7 -20.37 18.34 -8.19
N GLY A 8 -21.43 17.60 -8.52
CA GLY A 8 -22.49 17.26 -7.58
C GLY A 8 -21.94 16.40 -6.43
N PHE A 9 -22.42 16.65 -5.22
CA PHE A 9 -22.15 15.75 -4.10
C PHE A 9 -22.73 14.37 -4.38
N ALA A 10 -21.95 13.32 -4.15
CA ALA A 10 -22.41 11.95 -4.29
C ALA A 10 -23.64 11.70 -3.40
N GLN A 11 -24.70 11.13 -3.97
CA GLN A 11 -25.95 10.83 -3.27
C GLN A 11 -25.91 9.40 -2.74
N PHE A 12 -25.87 9.28 -1.41
CA PHE A 12 -25.91 7.99 -0.72
C PHE A 12 -27.29 7.76 -0.10
N ASN A 13 -27.91 6.63 -0.40
CA ASN A 13 -29.17 6.21 0.25
C ASN A 13 -29.09 4.74 0.65
N TRP A 14 -29.73 4.39 1.76
CA TRP A 14 -29.91 3.01 2.20
C TRP A 14 -31.37 2.61 2.08
N ASP A 15 -31.64 1.35 1.77
CA ASP A 15 -32.96 0.78 2.01
C ASP A 15 -33.22 0.62 3.51
N LEU A 16 -34.49 0.48 3.89
CA LEU A 16 -34.91 0.40 5.30
C LEU A 16 -34.33 -0.83 6.03
N ASP A 17 -33.99 -1.87 5.27
CA ASP A 17 -33.41 -3.11 5.78
C ASP A 17 -31.87 -3.10 5.83
N TYR A 18 -31.22 -2.02 5.37
CA TYR A 18 -29.77 -1.92 5.24
C TYR A 18 -29.11 -3.02 4.38
N LYS A 19 -29.83 -3.53 3.37
CA LYS A 19 -29.34 -4.55 2.42
C LYS A 19 -28.86 -3.96 1.10
N VAL A 20 -29.26 -2.72 0.78
CA VAL A 20 -28.93 -2.06 -0.48
C VAL A 20 -28.44 -0.63 -0.21
N LEU A 21 -27.23 -0.35 -0.67
CA LEU A 21 -26.67 1.00 -0.73
C LEU A 21 -26.85 1.54 -2.15
N SER A 22 -27.47 2.70 -2.29
CA SER A 22 -27.46 3.46 -3.54
C SER A 22 -26.38 4.53 -3.49
N VAL A 23 -25.52 4.58 -4.51
CA VAL A 23 -24.54 5.65 -4.76
C VAL A 23 -24.83 6.25 -6.12
N ASP A 24 -25.25 7.52 -6.18
CA ASP A 24 -25.59 8.19 -7.44
C ASP A 24 -26.53 7.37 -8.34
N ARG A 25 -27.56 6.78 -7.71
CA ARG A 25 -28.57 5.89 -8.34
C ARG A 25 -28.06 4.53 -8.81
N HIS A 26 -26.79 4.20 -8.56
CA HIS A 26 -26.27 2.85 -8.72
C HIS A 26 -26.54 2.06 -7.43
N LEU A 27 -27.14 0.89 -7.57
CA LEU A 27 -27.48 0.04 -6.44
C LEU A 27 -26.35 -0.96 -6.18
N ILE A 28 -25.95 -1.08 -4.93
CA ILE A 28 -24.93 -2.00 -4.44
C ILE A 28 -25.60 -2.85 -3.36
N LEU A 29 -25.72 -4.15 -3.61
CA LEU A 29 -26.17 -5.09 -2.58
C LEU A 29 -25.06 -5.25 -1.55
N MET A 30 -25.41 -5.20 -0.27
CA MET A 30 -24.42 -5.40 0.81
C MET A 30 -23.81 -6.80 0.79
N ALA A 31 -24.56 -7.80 0.32
CA ALA A 31 -24.03 -9.13 0.07
C ALA A 31 -22.92 -9.12 -0.99
N ASP A 32 -23.12 -8.38 -2.08
CA ASP A 32 -22.14 -8.26 -3.17
C ASP A 32 -20.91 -7.45 -2.72
N PHE A 33 -21.12 -6.38 -1.93
CA PHE A 33 -20.05 -5.61 -1.33
C PHE A 33 -19.22 -6.46 -0.35
N ALA A 34 -19.87 -7.25 0.51
CA ALA A 34 -19.17 -8.16 1.39
C ALA A 34 -18.40 -9.24 0.60
N ALA A 35 -19.01 -9.78 -0.47
CA ALA A 35 -18.34 -10.72 -1.36
C ALA A 35 -17.14 -10.08 -2.10
N SER A 36 -17.22 -8.79 -2.46
CA SER A 36 -16.11 -8.09 -3.10
C SER A 36 -14.92 -7.91 -2.15
N ILE A 37 -15.14 -7.73 -0.84
CA ILE A 37 -14.04 -7.68 0.15
C ILE A 37 -13.27 -9.01 0.16
N SER A 38 -13.99 -10.14 0.17
CA SER A 38 -13.36 -11.47 0.08
C SER A 38 -12.58 -11.62 -1.24
N GLY A 39 -13.21 -11.26 -2.37
CA GLY A 39 -12.54 -11.32 -3.68
C GLY A 39 -11.30 -10.41 -3.78
N CYS A 40 -11.31 -9.24 -3.14
CA CYS A 40 -10.15 -8.36 -3.05
C CYS A 40 -9.03 -8.97 -2.20
N THR A 41 -9.36 -9.72 -1.15
CA THR A 41 -8.38 -10.43 -0.31
C THR A 41 -7.70 -11.56 -1.10
N ASP A 42 -8.47 -12.33 -1.85
CA ASP A 42 -7.94 -13.39 -2.74
C ASP A 42 -7.06 -12.79 -3.84
N ALA A 43 -7.49 -11.67 -4.46
CA ALA A 43 -6.72 -10.96 -5.46
C ALA A 43 -5.39 -10.42 -4.88
N LEU A 44 -5.42 -9.88 -3.67
CA LEU A 44 -4.22 -9.42 -2.98
C LEU A 44 -3.25 -10.60 -2.76
N GLN A 45 -3.73 -11.74 -2.25
CA GLN A 45 -2.89 -12.92 -2.04
C GLN A 45 -2.26 -13.42 -3.35
N MET A 46 -3.02 -13.44 -4.45
CA MET A 46 -2.51 -13.81 -5.77
C MET A 46 -1.41 -12.87 -6.25
N ARG A 47 -1.62 -11.55 -6.12
CA ARG A 47 -0.64 -10.55 -6.53
C ARG A 47 0.61 -10.56 -5.65
N THR A 48 0.48 -10.79 -4.34
CA THR A 48 1.63 -11.00 -3.46
C THR A 48 2.47 -12.19 -3.93
N LYS A 49 1.85 -13.34 -4.24
CA LYS A 49 2.57 -14.50 -4.78
C LYS A 49 3.27 -14.19 -6.11
N PHE A 50 2.63 -13.41 -6.98
CA PHE A 50 3.24 -12.93 -8.23
C PHE A 50 4.46 -12.06 -7.95
N LEU A 51 4.35 -11.07 -7.07
CA LEU A 51 5.44 -10.14 -6.74
C LEU A 51 6.67 -10.85 -6.18
N PHE A 52 6.46 -11.86 -5.34
CA PHE A 52 7.56 -12.68 -4.81
C PHE A 52 8.15 -13.64 -5.85
N CYS A 53 7.49 -13.89 -6.99
CA CYS A 53 8.03 -14.72 -8.07
C CYS A 53 8.48 -16.13 -7.60
N GLY A 54 7.81 -16.69 -6.60
CA GLY A 54 8.19 -17.97 -5.96
C GLY A 54 9.41 -17.87 -5.04
N CYS A 55 9.83 -16.68 -4.64
CA CYS A 55 10.72 -16.46 -3.50
C CYS A 55 9.95 -16.83 -2.24
N GLU A 56 10.52 -17.68 -1.40
CA GLU A 56 9.99 -17.95 -0.05
C GLU A 56 10.13 -16.67 0.79
N TYR A 57 9.17 -16.43 1.68
CA TYR A 57 9.10 -15.21 2.52
C TYR A 57 8.54 -15.49 3.92
N GLU A 58 8.49 -16.76 4.32
CA GLU A 58 8.01 -17.26 5.59
C GLU A 58 8.84 -16.70 6.76
N ASP A 59 10.15 -16.56 6.57
CA ASP A 59 11.08 -15.94 7.50
C ASP A 59 10.80 -14.45 7.72
N ILE A 60 10.46 -13.73 6.65
CA ILE A 60 10.01 -12.32 6.73
C ILE A 60 8.72 -12.24 7.55
N LEU A 61 7.76 -13.14 7.30
CA LEU A 61 6.50 -13.18 8.04
C LEU A 61 6.69 -13.56 9.52
N GLU A 62 7.57 -14.52 9.81
CA GLU A 62 7.91 -14.91 11.18
C GLU A 62 8.55 -13.73 11.92
N HIS A 63 9.49 -13.03 11.27
CA HIS A 63 10.12 -11.84 11.81
C HIS A 63 9.10 -10.74 12.11
N ILE A 64 8.21 -10.42 11.15
CA ILE A 64 7.13 -9.45 11.37
C ILE A 64 6.25 -9.90 12.55
N SER A 65 5.82 -11.16 12.57
CA SER A 65 4.93 -11.70 13.61
C SER A 65 5.55 -11.62 15.02
N ALA A 66 6.85 -11.88 15.14
CA ALA A 66 7.57 -11.73 16.40
C ALA A 66 7.55 -10.29 16.93
N HIS A 67 7.50 -9.30 16.04
CA HIS A 67 7.46 -7.86 16.36
C HIS A 67 6.03 -7.31 16.49
N LEU A 68 4.99 -8.15 16.41
CA LEU A 68 3.59 -7.75 16.59
C LEU A 68 3.01 -8.15 17.96
N ASN A 69 3.81 -8.70 18.88
CA ASN A 69 3.32 -9.16 20.17
C ASN A 69 2.81 -7.98 21.04
N PRO A 70 1.51 -7.92 21.37
CA PRO A 70 0.96 -6.80 22.14
C PRO A 70 1.47 -6.73 23.59
N SER A 71 2.00 -7.84 24.11
CA SER A 71 2.55 -7.91 25.47
C SER A 71 3.95 -7.31 25.59
N ASN A 72 4.62 -7.04 24.47
CA ASN A 72 5.95 -6.44 24.47
C ASN A 72 6.08 -5.31 23.42
N PRO A 73 5.54 -4.11 23.71
CA PRO A 73 5.59 -2.99 22.76
C PRO A 73 6.99 -2.48 22.41
N LYS A 74 8.01 -2.84 23.22
CA LYS A 74 9.39 -2.38 22.99
C LYS A 74 10.06 -3.03 21.78
N ILE A 75 9.54 -4.18 21.34
CA ILE A 75 10.03 -4.89 20.17
C ILE A 75 9.14 -4.64 18.94
N TRP A 76 8.21 -3.69 19.01
CA TRP A 76 7.41 -3.36 17.84
C TRP A 76 8.26 -2.74 16.74
N LEU A 77 7.89 -3.03 15.50
CA LEU A 77 8.47 -2.38 14.33
C LEU A 77 8.27 -0.86 14.43
N GLN A 78 9.30 -0.11 14.04
CA GLN A 78 9.36 1.35 14.13
C GLN A 78 9.57 1.95 12.75
N ASP A 79 8.84 3.01 12.45
CA ASP A 79 9.05 3.82 11.26
C ASP A 79 9.23 5.29 11.66
N ASP A 80 9.97 6.04 10.85
CA ASP A 80 10.17 7.48 11.06
C ASP A 80 9.48 8.28 9.95
N PRO A 81 8.28 8.85 10.21
CA PRO A 81 7.55 9.62 9.21
C PRO A 81 8.20 10.95 8.86
N LEU A 82 9.19 11.40 9.65
CA LEU A 82 9.95 12.61 9.36
C LEU A 82 11.17 12.32 8.48
N ASN A 83 11.52 11.05 8.32
CA ASN A 83 12.62 10.65 7.46
C ASN A 83 12.17 10.55 6.01
N ASN A 84 12.63 11.50 5.20
CA ASN A 84 12.35 11.62 3.78
C ASN A 84 13.54 11.19 2.89
N GLU A 85 14.55 10.52 3.47
CA GLU A 85 15.65 10.00 2.66
C GLU A 85 15.14 8.92 1.70
N TYR A 86 15.71 8.93 0.51
CA TYR A 86 15.36 7.97 -0.55
C TYR A 86 15.66 6.54 -0.09
N GLY A 87 14.67 5.64 -0.24
CA GLY A 87 14.80 4.23 0.13
C GLY A 87 14.66 3.93 1.62
N GLN A 88 14.32 4.91 2.46
CA GLN A 88 13.92 4.65 3.84
C GLN A 88 12.55 3.99 3.92
N SER A 89 12.44 3.02 4.82
CA SER A 89 11.22 2.24 5.10
C SER A 89 11.40 1.47 6.41
N VAL A 90 10.32 0.86 6.91
CA VAL A 90 10.38 -0.11 8.01
C VAL A 90 11.41 -1.23 7.78
N ILE A 91 11.64 -1.66 6.53
CA ILE A 91 12.58 -2.74 6.20
C ILE A 91 14.03 -2.27 6.30
N THR A 92 14.31 -1.02 5.89
CA THR A 92 15.67 -0.48 5.87
C THR A 92 16.09 0.14 7.21
N ASN A 93 15.13 0.34 8.13
CA ASN A 93 15.40 0.81 9.49
C ASN A 93 16.18 -0.25 10.30
N PRO A 94 17.40 0.07 10.78
CA PRO A 94 18.26 -0.89 11.50
C PRO A 94 17.65 -1.39 12.81
N VAL A 95 16.78 -0.61 13.46
CA VAL A 95 16.13 -1.00 14.73
C VAL A 95 15.20 -2.19 14.52
N ASN A 96 14.67 -2.37 13.31
CA ASN A 96 13.72 -3.42 12.99
C ASN A 96 14.39 -4.75 12.61
N GLY A 97 15.72 -4.81 12.52
CA GLY A 97 16.45 -6.08 12.43
C GLY A 97 16.27 -6.89 11.14
N PHE A 98 15.75 -6.30 10.05
CA PHE A 98 15.64 -6.98 8.75
C PHE A 98 16.99 -7.15 8.06
N LYS A 99 17.97 -6.27 8.35
CA LYS A 99 19.35 -6.46 7.92
C LYS A 99 20.04 -7.45 8.85
N ALA A 100 20.50 -8.56 8.29
CA ALA A 100 21.24 -9.55 9.05
C ALA A 100 22.58 -8.98 9.57
N PHE A 101 22.76 -8.99 10.88
CA PHE A 101 23.99 -8.53 11.55
C PHE A 101 25.01 -9.66 11.79
N GLY A 102 25.24 -10.57 10.83
CA GLY A 102 26.20 -11.66 11.02
C GLY A 102 26.66 -12.34 9.73
N LEU A 103 27.88 -12.91 9.75
CA LEU A 103 28.50 -13.64 8.63
C LEU A 103 27.67 -14.83 8.13
N ASP A 104 26.76 -15.35 8.96
CA ASP A 104 25.97 -16.55 8.70
C ASP A 104 24.45 -16.29 8.60
N LYS A 105 24.00 -15.02 8.58
CA LYS A 105 22.58 -14.66 8.50
C LYS A 105 22.31 -13.97 7.17
N GLU A 106 21.33 -14.47 6.42
CA GLU A 106 20.91 -13.84 5.18
C GLU A 106 20.22 -12.51 5.47
N ASP A 107 20.67 -11.46 4.79
CA ASP A 107 20.00 -10.18 4.79
C ASP A 107 18.62 -10.35 4.15
N LEU A 108 17.57 -10.33 4.98
CA LEU A 108 16.17 -10.49 4.54
C LEU A 108 15.79 -9.41 3.52
N THR A 109 16.46 -8.26 3.56
CA THR A 109 16.23 -7.17 2.59
C THR A 109 16.77 -7.52 1.19
N MET A 110 17.76 -8.41 1.11
CA MET A 110 18.41 -8.82 -0.12
C MET A 110 17.85 -10.12 -0.70
N GLN A 111 17.15 -10.94 0.08
CA GLN A 111 16.58 -12.21 -0.35
C GLN A 111 15.72 -12.07 -1.61
N LEU A 112 14.71 -11.19 -1.58
CA LEU A 112 13.86 -10.95 -2.75
C LEU A 112 14.66 -10.35 -3.91
N LEU A 113 15.56 -9.39 -3.66
CA LEU A 113 16.36 -8.78 -4.71
C LEU A 113 17.27 -9.80 -5.41
N ASN A 114 17.93 -10.67 -4.64
CA ASN A 114 18.77 -11.74 -5.15
C ASN A 114 17.95 -12.75 -5.95
N HIS A 115 16.75 -13.09 -5.49
CA HIS A 115 15.82 -13.96 -6.21
C HIS A 115 15.39 -13.34 -7.53
N LEU A 116 14.94 -12.08 -7.52
CA LEU A 116 14.53 -11.33 -8.70
C LEU A 116 15.67 -11.19 -9.70
N LEU A 117 16.91 -10.94 -9.24
CA LEU A 117 18.09 -10.87 -10.10
C LEU A 117 18.33 -12.16 -10.89
N ASN A 118 17.84 -13.31 -10.42
CA ASN A 118 17.94 -14.60 -11.12
C ASN A 118 16.76 -14.88 -12.07
N ARG A 119 15.74 -14.01 -12.10
CA ARG A 119 14.59 -14.12 -13.00
C ARG A 119 14.97 -13.58 -14.37
N GLU A 120 15.16 -14.48 -15.33
CA GLU A 120 15.56 -14.12 -16.69
C GLU A 120 14.55 -13.19 -17.36
N GLU A 121 13.26 -13.30 -17.04
CA GLU A 121 12.21 -12.42 -17.53
C GLU A 121 12.34 -10.98 -17.03
N LEU A 122 12.98 -10.73 -15.89
CA LEU A 122 13.21 -9.38 -15.35
C LEU A 122 14.61 -8.87 -15.68
N PHE A 123 15.63 -9.74 -15.61
CA PHE A 123 17.03 -9.36 -15.79
C PHE A 123 17.76 -10.35 -16.69
N ILE A 124 18.40 -9.81 -17.73
CA ILE A 124 19.27 -10.58 -18.61
C ILE A 124 20.69 -10.41 -18.11
N LYS A 125 21.37 -11.52 -17.84
CA LYS A 125 22.78 -11.57 -17.48
C LYS A 125 23.62 -11.93 -18.70
N LYS A 126 24.64 -11.12 -19.00
CA LYS A 126 25.62 -11.41 -20.05
C LYS A 126 27.01 -11.23 -19.51
N THR A 127 27.90 -12.18 -19.80
CA THR A 127 29.33 -11.99 -19.52
C THR A 127 29.94 -11.19 -20.67
N GLY A 128 30.46 -10.02 -20.36
CA GLY A 128 31.18 -9.17 -21.30
C GLY A 128 32.49 -9.80 -21.78
N GLY A 129 33.06 -9.24 -22.85
CA GLY A 129 34.33 -9.71 -23.42
C GLY A 129 35.55 -9.51 -22.50
N ASP A 130 35.39 -8.71 -21.44
CA ASP A 130 36.36 -8.46 -20.37
C ASP A 130 36.16 -9.39 -19.15
N GLY A 131 35.18 -10.30 -19.22
CA GLY A 131 34.81 -11.19 -18.11
C GLY A 131 33.91 -10.54 -17.06
N GLN A 132 33.49 -9.27 -17.21
CA GLN A 132 32.55 -8.64 -16.29
C GLN A 132 31.12 -9.09 -16.54
N LEU A 133 30.34 -9.26 -15.46
CA LEU A 133 28.92 -9.57 -15.54
C LEU A 133 28.13 -8.28 -15.83
N GLU A 134 27.56 -8.18 -17.02
CA GLU A 134 26.61 -7.14 -17.37
C GLU A 134 25.19 -7.61 -17.04
N ILE A 135 24.48 -6.85 -16.21
CA ILE A 135 23.08 -7.09 -15.86
C ILE A 135 22.23 -6.03 -16.55
N LYS A 136 21.31 -6.49 -17.41
CA LYS A 136 20.39 -5.61 -18.14
C LYS A 136 18.96 -5.86 -17.70
N ALA A 137 18.33 -4.83 -17.14
CA ALA A 137 16.90 -4.86 -16.79
C ALA A 137 16.02 -4.89 -18.06
N GLN A 138 15.07 -5.81 -18.09
CA GLN A 138 14.00 -5.85 -19.08
C GLN A 138 12.95 -4.78 -18.71
N ARG A 139 13.17 -3.54 -19.17
CA ARG A 139 12.41 -2.36 -18.73
C ARG A 139 10.89 -2.54 -18.71
N GLY A 140 10.31 -3.18 -19.73
CA GLY A 140 8.86 -3.46 -19.78
C GLY A 140 8.42 -4.32 -18.60
N ASN A 141 9.00 -5.51 -18.48
CA ASN A 141 8.64 -6.48 -17.43
C ASN A 141 8.92 -5.96 -16.01
N VAL A 142 10.00 -5.20 -15.81
CA VAL A 142 10.29 -4.55 -14.52
C VAL A 142 9.24 -3.47 -14.21
N THR A 143 8.82 -2.70 -15.22
CA THR A 143 7.76 -1.69 -15.03
C THR A 143 6.43 -2.37 -14.69
N ASP A 144 6.08 -3.45 -15.39
CA ASP A 144 4.86 -4.23 -15.11
C ASP A 144 4.88 -4.81 -13.70
N TRP A 145 6.03 -5.36 -13.27
CA TRP A 145 6.22 -5.83 -11.89
C TRP A 145 6.03 -4.71 -10.85
N ILE A 146 6.55 -3.50 -11.10
CA ILE A 146 6.32 -2.32 -10.24
C ILE A 146 4.84 -1.89 -10.25
N CYS A 147 4.17 -1.96 -11.40
CA CYS A 147 2.74 -1.65 -11.50
C CYS A 147 1.91 -2.62 -10.65
N GLU A 148 2.24 -3.90 -10.64
CA GLU A 148 1.59 -4.91 -9.79
C GLU A 148 1.74 -4.61 -8.29
N LEU A 149 2.89 -4.07 -7.87
CA LEU A 149 3.09 -3.59 -6.50
C LEU A 149 2.15 -2.42 -6.16
N ASN A 150 2.01 -1.47 -7.08
CA ASN A 150 1.09 -0.34 -6.89
C ASN A 150 -0.37 -0.81 -6.79
N GLU A 151 -0.78 -1.81 -7.56
CA GLU A 151 -2.13 -2.40 -7.45
C GLU A 151 -2.35 -3.09 -6.10
N CYS A 152 -1.34 -3.75 -5.53
CA CYS A 152 -1.42 -4.30 -4.17
C CYS A 152 -1.68 -3.22 -3.12
N VAL A 153 -0.98 -2.08 -3.23
CA VAL A 153 -1.14 -0.95 -2.30
C VAL A 153 -2.54 -0.36 -2.40
N LYS A 154 -3.07 -0.19 -3.61
CA LYS A 154 -4.46 0.27 -3.82
C LYS A 154 -5.48 -0.71 -3.25
N LEU A 155 -5.29 -2.02 -3.44
CA LEU A 155 -6.16 -3.05 -2.86
C LEU A 155 -6.10 -3.04 -1.34
N LEU A 156 -4.91 -2.92 -0.73
CA LEU A 156 -4.75 -2.78 0.72
C LEU A 156 -5.49 -1.55 1.25
N TYR A 157 -5.35 -0.40 0.58
CA TYR A 157 -6.10 0.79 0.97
C TYR A 157 -7.62 0.61 0.84
N TYR A 158 -8.09 0.01 -0.26
CA TYR A 158 -9.50 -0.31 -0.42
C TYR A 158 -10.00 -1.22 0.70
N LEU A 159 -9.28 -2.28 1.04
CA LEU A 159 -9.66 -3.19 2.13
C LEU A 159 -9.73 -2.46 3.48
N VAL A 160 -8.75 -1.60 3.80
CA VAL A 160 -8.77 -0.79 5.02
C VAL A 160 -9.98 0.16 5.04
N THR A 161 -10.23 0.86 3.94
CA THR A 161 -11.33 1.85 3.86
C THR A 161 -12.71 1.22 3.79
N ALA A 162 -12.84 0.05 3.17
CA ALA A 162 -14.09 -0.70 3.08
C ALA A 162 -14.47 -1.35 4.43
N THR A 163 -13.49 -1.67 5.26
CA THR A 163 -13.70 -2.38 6.54
C THR A 163 -13.66 -1.47 7.77
N TRP A 164 -13.11 -0.26 7.65
CA TRP A 164 -13.07 0.71 8.75
C TRP A 164 -14.08 1.85 8.53
N GLY A 165 -15.03 1.98 9.46
CA GLY A 165 -15.99 3.08 9.48
C GLY A 165 -15.34 4.40 9.92
N GLY A 166 -14.73 5.15 8.99
CA GLY A 166 -14.30 6.53 9.23
C GLY A 166 -13.31 7.11 8.22
N GLY A 167 -13.51 8.38 7.84
CA GLY A 167 -12.44 9.30 7.41
C GLY A 167 -12.00 9.30 5.94
N ALA A 168 -12.05 8.19 5.22
CA ALA A 168 -11.56 8.14 3.84
C ALA A 168 -12.64 8.55 2.82
N ARG A 169 -12.33 9.48 1.92
CA ARG A 169 -13.24 9.87 0.81
C ARG A 169 -13.03 9.01 -0.45
N GLY A 170 -12.06 8.09 -0.40
CA GLY A 170 -11.72 7.19 -1.50
C GLY A 170 -10.80 7.85 -2.54
N THR A 171 -10.87 9.17 -2.72
CA THR A 171 -10.01 9.92 -3.65
C THR A 171 -8.53 9.89 -3.27
N GLU A 172 -8.23 9.67 -1.99
CA GLU A 172 -6.84 9.60 -1.51
C GLU A 172 -6.09 8.38 -2.07
N VAL A 173 -6.79 7.34 -2.53
CA VAL A 173 -6.20 6.12 -3.11
C VAL A 173 -5.26 6.41 -4.28
N MET A 174 -5.53 7.48 -5.02
CA MET A 174 -4.75 7.89 -6.19
C MET A 174 -3.38 8.47 -5.84
N LEU A 175 -3.17 8.82 -4.56
CA LEU A 175 -1.96 9.50 -4.08
C LEU A 175 -1.10 8.61 -3.17
N ILE A 176 -1.59 7.44 -2.78
CA ILE A 176 -0.88 6.57 -1.83
C ILE A 176 0.32 5.93 -2.52
N GLN A 177 1.48 6.14 -1.92
CA GLN A 177 2.75 5.54 -2.32
C GLN A 177 3.34 4.71 -1.17
N HIS A 178 3.93 3.57 -1.51
CA HIS A 178 4.49 2.61 -0.55
C HIS A 178 5.91 2.94 -0.08
N SER A 179 6.60 3.86 -0.77
CA SER A 179 7.98 4.24 -0.45
C SER A 179 8.25 5.69 -0.81
N ASN A 180 9.22 6.29 -0.13
CA ASN A 180 9.77 7.61 -0.46
C ASN A 180 10.46 7.54 -1.84
N MET A 181 9.74 7.95 -2.89
CA MET A 181 10.32 8.22 -4.22
C MET A 181 10.34 9.74 -4.46
N VAL A 182 9.90 10.22 -5.62
CA VAL A 182 9.87 11.66 -5.96
C VAL A 182 8.79 12.43 -5.16
N ASN A 183 7.83 11.73 -4.54
CA ASN A 183 6.77 12.30 -3.68
C ASN A 183 6.82 11.70 -2.26
N ASP A 184 5.90 12.14 -1.39
CA ASP A 184 5.77 11.70 0.01
C ASP A 184 5.41 10.19 0.14
N CYS A 185 6.03 9.48 1.10
CA CYS A 185 5.55 8.16 1.53
C CYS A 185 4.24 8.30 2.32
N HIS A 186 3.32 7.35 2.11
CA HIS A 186 2.00 7.36 2.75
C HIS A 186 1.79 6.13 3.64
N VAL A 187 2.73 5.20 3.70
CA VAL A 187 2.59 3.93 4.43
C VAL A 187 3.70 3.84 5.47
N PHE A 188 3.31 3.75 6.74
CA PHE A 188 4.22 3.74 7.88
C PHE A 188 3.82 2.65 8.87
N ILE A 189 4.75 2.26 9.74
CA ILE A 189 4.42 1.50 10.95
C ILE A 189 4.50 2.41 12.19
N PHE A 190 3.35 2.63 12.84
CA PHE A 190 3.29 3.32 14.13
C PHE A 190 2.84 2.36 15.22
N ASN A 191 3.61 2.26 16.30
CA ASN A 191 3.26 1.40 17.43
C ASN A 191 2.92 -0.04 16.99
N GLY A 192 3.75 -0.61 16.10
CA GLY A 192 3.52 -1.95 15.56
C GLY A 192 2.33 -2.10 14.61
N MET A 193 1.63 -1.01 14.25
CA MET A 193 0.48 -1.05 13.37
C MET A 193 0.78 -0.40 12.01
N LEU A 194 0.41 -1.10 10.94
CA LEU A 194 0.40 -0.54 9.59
C LEU A 194 -0.57 0.65 9.56
N THR A 195 -0.05 1.82 9.20
CA THR A 195 -0.77 3.07 9.17
C THR A 195 -0.59 3.71 7.81
N ILE A 196 -1.71 4.07 7.18
CA ILE A 196 -1.72 4.84 5.95
C ILE A 196 -2.03 6.30 6.32
N VAL A 197 -1.11 7.21 6.03
CA VAL A 197 -1.27 8.64 6.27
C VAL A 197 -1.74 9.28 4.97
N THR A 198 -2.87 9.98 5.02
CA THR A 198 -3.40 10.74 3.88
C THR A 198 -3.49 12.21 4.24
N ASN A 199 -3.04 13.09 3.33
CA ASN A 199 -3.16 14.53 3.53
C ASN A 199 -4.57 14.98 3.17
N TYR A 200 -5.35 15.37 4.18
CA TYR A 200 -6.66 15.96 3.98
C TYR A 200 -6.58 17.49 3.97
N ALA A 201 -6.65 18.09 2.78
CA ALA A 201 -6.90 19.51 2.66
C ALA A 201 -8.38 19.79 2.95
N LYS A 202 -8.71 20.23 4.17
CA LYS A 202 -9.99 20.92 4.42
C LYS A 202 -9.98 22.23 3.63
N THR A 203 -10.47 22.24 2.41
CA THR A 203 -10.99 23.47 1.79
C THR A 203 -12.28 23.87 2.51
N GLN A 204 -12.15 24.35 3.76
CA GLN A 204 -13.21 25.10 4.41
C GLN A 204 -13.30 26.48 3.76
N SER A 205 -14.04 26.56 2.66
CA SER A 205 -14.81 27.77 2.37
C SER A 205 -16.06 27.70 3.25
N ILE A 206 -15.94 28.08 4.54
CA ILE A 206 -17.11 28.51 5.31
C ILE A 206 -17.51 29.88 4.72
N GLN A 207 -18.24 29.86 3.62
CA GLN A 207 -19.10 30.96 3.20
C GLN A 207 -20.54 30.65 3.62
N GLY A 208 -20.73 30.29 4.89
CA GLY A 208 -22.03 30.27 5.53
C GLY A 208 -22.15 31.53 6.38
N HIS A 209 -22.77 32.58 5.86
CA HIS A 209 -23.22 33.69 6.69
C HIS A 209 -24.25 33.14 7.67
N GLY A 210 -23.86 32.97 8.94
CA GLY A 210 -24.82 32.77 10.02
C GLY A 210 -25.68 34.02 10.13
N VAL A 211 -26.95 33.92 9.76
CA VAL A 211 -27.94 34.96 10.09
C VAL A 211 -28.18 34.86 11.59
N HIS A 212 -27.78 35.90 12.32
CA HIS A 212 -28.22 36.11 13.69
C HIS A 212 -29.75 36.22 13.68
N ILE A 213 -30.44 35.26 14.29
CA ILE A 213 -31.84 35.45 14.66
C ILE A 213 -31.82 36.22 15.98
N ALA A 214 -32.23 37.48 15.92
CA ALA A 214 -32.59 38.30 17.07
C ALA A 214 -34.10 38.21 17.30
#